data_AF-A0A661I8H2-F1
#
_entry.id   AF-A0A661I8H2-F1
#
_cell.length_a   1.000
_cell.length_b   1.000
_cell.length_c   1.000
_cell.angle_alpha   90.00
_cell.angle_beta   90.00
_cell.angle_gamma   90.00
#
_symmetry.space_group_name_H-M   'P 1'
#
loop_
_entity.id
_entity.type
_entity.pdbx_description
1 polymer ?
#
loop_
_entity_poly.entity_id
_entity_poly.type
_entity_poly.pdbx_seq_one_letter_code
_entity_poly.pdbx_strand_id
1 'polypeptide(L)'
;MGLIKDDQPRLKQALEEWMLFYREGGRSCPPDWEGVDKGHGRLERRRLWIVPCEEDMQAYLEETFGWPGVQWCGWIERQRRKLAAPAKVEVEVHMWVAGGAFEWPLKAQEAAALLRGHWSIENGVFYVRDVTMDEDRLHGRKIAAGLSGIRNTALTLLRRLGLAPYIPEARRKVAAMPDCGLHLLTMPLLDL
;
A
#
# COMPACT_ATOMS: atom_id res chain seq x y z
N MET A 1 0.48 -2.76 -9.41
CA MET A 1 -0.07 -3.67 -8.37
C MET A 1 -0.73 -2.85 -7.27
N GLY A 2 -1.90 -3.27 -6.78
CA GLY A 2 -2.62 -2.57 -5.71
C GLY A 2 -3.61 -3.47 -4.98
N LEU A 3 -4.00 -3.06 -3.78
CA LEU A 3 -5.07 -3.71 -3.00
C LEU A 3 -6.44 -3.23 -3.46
N ILE A 4 -7.41 -4.14 -3.48
CA ILE A 4 -8.81 -3.80 -3.76
C ILE A 4 -9.47 -3.29 -2.47
N LYS A 5 -9.97 -2.06 -2.53
CA LYS A 5 -10.63 -1.39 -1.41
C LYS A 5 -12.06 -1.89 -1.23
N ASP A 6 -12.61 -1.72 -0.02
CA ASP A 6 -13.94 -2.19 0.36
C ASP A 6 -15.09 -1.48 -0.37
N ASP A 7 -14.83 -0.33 -0.99
CA ASP A 7 -15.79 0.47 -1.74
C ASP A 7 -16.09 -0.06 -3.17
N GLN A 8 -15.51 -1.19 -3.56
CA GLN A 8 -15.65 -1.80 -4.90
C GLN A 8 -16.24 -3.22 -4.85
N PRO A 9 -17.49 -3.40 -4.38
CA PRO A 9 -18.06 -4.72 -4.11
C PRO A 9 -18.19 -5.60 -5.36
N ARG A 10 -18.53 -5.02 -6.51
CA ARG A 10 -18.74 -5.76 -7.75
C ARG A 10 -17.42 -6.29 -8.34
N LEU A 11 -16.34 -5.52 -8.24
CA LEU A 11 -15.00 -5.95 -8.62
C LEU A 11 -14.50 -7.07 -7.71
N LYS A 12 -14.70 -6.93 -6.39
CA LYS A 12 -14.34 -7.99 -5.43
C LYS A 12 -15.05 -9.29 -5.72
N GLN A 13 -16.35 -9.24 -6.00
CA GLN A 13 -17.12 -10.43 -6.34
C GLN A 13 -16.55 -11.12 -7.57
N ALA A 14 -16.31 -10.38 -8.67
CA ALA A 14 -15.74 -10.94 -9.88
C ALA A 14 -14.37 -11.58 -9.66
N LEU A 15 -13.48 -10.91 -8.93
CA LEU A 15 -12.17 -11.45 -8.59
C LEU A 15 -12.27 -12.69 -7.71
N GLU A 16 -13.16 -12.69 -6.70
CA GLU A 16 -13.38 -13.86 -5.84
C GLU A 16 -13.86 -15.06 -6.63
N GLU A 17 -14.86 -14.88 -7.50
CA GLU A 17 -15.38 -15.93 -8.38
C GLU A 17 -14.30 -16.48 -9.32
N TRP A 18 -13.52 -15.59 -9.95
CA TRP A 18 -12.39 -15.98 -10.80
C TRP A 18 -11.33 -16.78 -10.04
N MET A 19 -10.90 -16.29 -8.88
CA MET A 19 -9.87 -16.96 -8.10
C MET A 19 -10.35 -18.30 -7.53
N LEU A 20 -11.63 -18.43 -7.16
CA LEU A 20 -12.23 -19.70 -6.72
C LEU A 20 -12.39 -20.70 -7.86
N PHE A 21 -12.59 -20.23 -9.09
CA PHE A 21 -12.57 -21.08 -10.29
C PHE A 21 -11.18 -21.69 -10.53
N TYR A 22 -10.10 -20.91 -10.42
CA TYR A 22 -8.72 -21.43 -10.56
C TYR A 22 -8.26 -22.29 -9.39
N ARG A 23 -8.73 -21.98 -8.18
CA ARG A 23 -8.30 -22.64 -6.95
C ARG A 23 -9.52 -23.15 -6.22
N GLU A 24 -9.92 -24.36 -6.59
CA GLU A 24 -10.98 -25.07 -5.90
C GLU A 24 -10.59 -25.27 -4.42
N GLY A 25 -11.29 -24.58 -3.50
CA GLY A 25 -10.94 -24.49 -2.07
C GLY A 25 -10.34 -23.15 -1.62
N GLY A 26 -10.01 -22.27 -2.57
CA GLY A 26 -9.55 -20.90 -2.35
C GLY A 26 -8.39 -20.81 -1.37
N ARG A 27 -8.56 -20.00 -0.32
CA ARG A 27 -7.57 -19.82 0.76
C ARG A 27 -7.40 -21.04 1.68
N SER A 28 -8.22 -22.07 1.54
CA SER A 28 -8.05 -23.33 2.29
C SER A 28 -6.94 -24.20 1.69
N CYS A 29 -6.59 -23.98 0.42
CA CYS A 29 -5.43 -24.59 -0.22
C CYS A 29 -4.13 -24.02 0.37
N PRO A 30 -3.00 -24.76 0.31
CA PRO A 30 -1.70 -24.22 0.68
C PRO A 30 -1.40 -22.90 -0.05
N PRO A 31 -0.85 -21.88 0.63
CA PRO A 31 -0.47 -20.63 -0.01
C PRO A 31 0.74 -20.83 -0.93
N ASP A 32 0.84 -20.04 -2.00
CA ASP A 32 1.99 -20.09 -2.91
C ASP A 32 3.23 -19.42 -2.30
N TRP A 33 3.00 -18.57 -1.30
CA TRP A 33 4.06 -17.99 -0.49
C TRP A 33 3.58 -17.77 0.95
N GLU A 34 4.44 -18.09 1.91
CA GLU A 34 4.24 -17.76 3.32
C GLU A 34 5.52 -17.14 3.90
N GLY A 35 5.37 -16.11 4.72
CA GLY A 35 6.47 -15.49 5.44
C GLY A 35 6.07 -15.06 6.84
N VAL A 36 7.03 -15.08 7.76
CA VAL A 36 6.86 -14.63 9.15
C VAL A 36 7.88 -13.54 9.46
N ASP A 37 7.40 -12.44 10.03
CA ASP A 37 8.21 -11.32 10.50
C ASP A 37 7.96 -11.12 12.01
N LYS A 38 8.99 -10.74 12.75
CA LYS A 38 8.91 -10.39 14.17
C LYS A 38 9.47 -8.98 14.34
N GLY A 39 8.64 -8.06 14.82
CA GLY A 39 9.03 -6.68 15.03
C GLY A 39 8.05 -5.95 15.95
N HIS A 40 8.54 -4.93 16.66
CA HIS A 40 7.73 -4.07 17.54
C HIS A 40 6.85 -4.85 18.55
N GLY A 41 7.38 -5.94 19.12
CA GLY A 41 6.65 -6.79 20.06
C GLY A 41 5.52 -7.62 19.44
N ARG A 42 5.49 -7.77 18.11
CA ARG A 42 4.49 -8.50 17.34
C ARG A 42 5.13 -9.56 16.45
N LEU A 43 4.43 -10.66 16.26
CA LEU A 43 4.70 -11.65 15.22
C LEU A 43 3.63 -11.48 14.14
N GLU A 44 4.06 -11.30 12.89
CA GLU A 44 3.20 -11.12 11.74
C GLU A 44 3.49 -12.20 10.70
N ARG A 45 2.51 -13.06 10.45
CA ARG A 45 2.54 -14.09 9.41
C ARG A 45 1.73 -13.58 8.22
N ARG A 46 2.27 -13.73 7.01
CA ARG A 46 1.62 -13.37 5.76
C ARG A 46 1.55 -14.59 4.86
N ARG A 47 0.38 -14.83 4.29
CA ARG A 47 0.14 -15.89 3.31
C ARG A 47 -0.42 -15.27 2.05
N LEU A 48 0.11 -15.68 0.91
CA LEU A 48 -0.27 -15.15 -0.38
C LEU A 48 -0.69 -16.30 -1.29
N TRP A 49 -1.79 -16.06 -1.98
CA TRP A 49 -2.33 -16.90 -3.05
C TRP A 49 -2.38 -16.02 -4.29
N ILE A 50 -1.78 -16.48 -5.39
CA ILE A 50 -1.73 -15.78 -6.68
C ILE A 50 -2.44 -16.64 -7.74
N VAL A 51 -3.16 -15.96 -8.63
CA VAL A 51 -3.90 -16.56 -9.74
C VAL A 51 -3.67 -15.69 -10.99
N PRO A 52 -3.38 -16.29 -12.16
CA PRO A 52 -3.31 -15.54 -13.40
C PRO A 52 -4.70 -15.03 -13.80
N CYS A 53 -4.78 -13.82 -14.33
CA CYS A 53 -5.93 -13.37 -15.09
C CYS A 53 -5.67 -13.72 -16.54
N GLU A 54 -6.31 -14.78 -17.05
CA GLU A 54 -6.26 -15.15 -18.47
C GLU A 54 -7.04 -14.16 -19.33
N GLU A 55 -6.89 -14.26 -20.65
CA GLU A 55 -7.33 -13.27 -21.64
C GLU A 55 -8.80 -12.84 -21.47
N ASP A 56 -9.69 -13.78 -21.16
CA ASP A 56 -11.10 -13.54 -20.88
C ASP A 56 -11.31 -12.68 -19.62
N MET A 57 -10.60 -12.97 -18.53
CA MET A 57 -10.67 -12.15 -17.32
C MET A 57 -10.01 -10.78 -17.51
N GLN A 58 -8.92 -10.69 -18.27
CA GLN A 58 -8.30 -9.40 -18.60
C GLN A 58 -9.28 -8.51 -19.38
N ALA A 59 -9.90 -9.06 -20.42
CA ALA A 59 -10.90 -8.36 -21.22
C ALA A 59 -12.10 -7.94 -20.37
N TYR A 60 -12.62 -8.85 -19.53
CA TYR A 60 -13.73 -8.54 -18.63
C TYR A 60 -13.40 -7.40 -17.65
N LEU A 61 -12.20 -7.41 -17.05
CA LEU A 61 -11.74 -6.36 -16.14
C LEU A 61 -11.57 -5.00 -16.83
N GLU A 62 -11.07 -5.00 -18.06
CA GLU A 62 -10.93 -3.79 -18.86
C GLU A 62 -12.31 -3.23 -19.27
N GLU A 63 -13.18 -4.05 -19.86
CA GLU A 63 -14.49 -3.61 -20.37
C GLU A 63 -15.45 -3.19 -19.25
N THR A 64 -15.48 -3.94 -18.15
CA THR A 64 -16.48 -3.74 -17.09
C THR A 64 -16.05 -2.71 -16.05
N PHE A 65 -14.75 -2.67 -15.74
CA PHE A 65 -14.24 -1.84 -14.64
C PHE A 65 -13.27 -0.75 -15.11
N GLY A 66 -12.77 -0.80 -16.36
CA GLY A 66 -11.75 0.12 -16.85
C GLY A 66 -10.37 -0.16 -16.26
N TRP A 67 -10.04 -1.43 -16.00
CA TRP A 67 -8.75 -1.84 -15.42
C TRP A 67 -7.89 -2.55 -16.47
N PRO A 68 -7.32 -1.81 -17.44
CA PRO A 68 -6.53 -2.40 -18.51
C PRO A 68 -5.23 -3.01 -17.99
N GLY A 69 -4.81 -4.12 -18.60
CA GLY A 69 -3.52 -4.77 -18.36
C GLY A 69 -3.37 -5.45 -17.01
N VAL A 70 -4.46 -5.77 -16.31
CA VAL A 70 -4.43 -6.65 -15.13
C VAL A 70 -4.08 -8.07 -15.60
N GLN A 71 -3.02 -8.64 -15.05
CA GLN A 71 -2.52 -9.97 -15.44
C GLN A 71 -2.54 -10.98 -14.28
N TRP A 72 -2.64 -10.50 -13.05
CA TRP A 72 -2.64 -11.32 -11.84
C TRP A 72 -3.62 -10.78 -10.83
N CYS A 73 -4.23 -11.68 -10.09
CA CYS A 73 -5.01 -11.37 -8.91
C CYS A 73 -4.67 -12.35 -7.78
N GLY A 74 -5.13 -12.04 -6.57
CA GLY A 74 -4.87 -12.93 -5.45
C GLY A 74 -5.44 -12.45 -4.13
N TRP A 75 -5.23 -13.30 -3.13
CA TRP A 75 -5.44 -12.95 -1.73
C TRP A 75 -4.11 -12.75 -1.02
N ILE A 76 -4.12 -11.86 -0.03
CA ILE A 76 -3.08 -11.80 0.99
C ILE A 76 -3.73 -11.78 2.37
N GLU A 77 -3.43 -12.81 3.16
CA GLU A 77 -3.83 -12.91 4.55
C GLU A 77 -2.70 -12.41 5.44
N ARG A 78 -3.05 -11.60 6.43
CA ARG A 78 -2.14 -11.08 7.44
C ARG A 78 -2.65 -11.50 8.80
N GLN A 79 -1.88 -12.36 9.46
CA GLN A 79 -2.13 -12.78 10.83
C GLN A 79 -1.13 -12.08 11.75
N ARG A 80 -1.64 -11.30 12.69
CA ARG A 80 -0.85 -10.51 13.65
C ARG A 80 -1.11 -11.01 15.07
N ARG A 81 -0.05 -11.27 15.82
CA ARG A 81 -0.11 -11.69 17.23
C ARG A 81 0.84 -10.86 18.07
N LYS A 82 0.32 -10.20 19.11
CA LYS A 82 1.16 -9.49 20.09
C LYS A 82 1.86 -10.52 20.99
N LEU A 83 3.15 -10.37 21.20
CA LEU A 83 3.92 -11.28 22.08
C LEU A 83 3.48 -11.16 23.54
N ALA A 84 3.11 -9.95 23.98
CA ALA A 84 2.59 -9.68 25.32
C ALA A 84 1.15 -10.17 25.56
N ALA A 85 0.40 -10.45 24.49
CA ALA A 85 -1.00 -10.92 24.56
C ALA A 85 -1.22 -12.05 23.56
N PRO A 86 -0.62 -13.23 23.79
CA PRO A 86 -0.55 -14.30 22.81
C PRO A 86 -1.91 -14.85 22.38
N ALA A 87 -2.93 -14.72 23.23
CA ALA A 87 -4.29 -15.18 22.93
C ALA A 87 -5.03 -14.30 21.91
N LYS A 88 -4.57 -13.06 21.68
CA LYS A 88 -5.20 -12.15 20.70
C LYS A 88 -4.49 -12.29 19.35
N VAL A 89 -5.19 -12.90 18.40
CA VAL A 89 -4.78 -13.03 17.00
C VAL A 89 -5.70 -12.17 16.16
N GLU A 90 -5.15 -11.21 15.44
CA GLU A 90 -5.87 -10.38 14.48
C GLU A 90 -5.58 -10.95 13.08
N VAL A 91 -6.64 -11.25 12.31
CA VAL A 91 -6.53 -11.76 10.94
C VAL A 91 -7.23 -10.79 10.00
N GLU A 92 -6.51 -10.32 9.00
CA GLU A 92 -7.02 -9.47 7.92
C GLU A 92 -6.75 -10.17 6.59
N VAL A 93 -7.69 -10.08 5.65
CA VAL A 93 -7.57 -10.65 4.31
C VAL A 93 -7.88 -9.56 3.30
N HIS A 94 -7.00 -9.38 2.33
CA HIS A 94 -7.18 -8.43 1.25
C HIS A 94 -7.09 -9.13 -0.10
N MET A 95 -7.90 -8.68 -1.06
CA MET A 95 -7.71 -9.01 -2.47
C MET A 95 -6.75 -7.99 -3.09
N TRP A 96 -6.00 -8.43 -4.07
CA TRP A 96 -5.05 -7.60 -4.79
C TRP A 96 -5.02 -7.96 -6.27
N VAL A 97 -4.57 -7.02 -7.10
CA VAL A 97 -4.29 -7.24 -8.52
C VAL A 97 -2.94 -6.65 -8.92
N ALA A 98 -2.29 -7.28 -9.90
CA ALA A 98 -1.05 -6.82 -10.50
C ALA A 98 -1.12 -6.94 -12.02
N GLY A 99 -0.36 -6.10 -12.71
CA GLY A 99 -0.45 -5.96 -14.15
C GLY A 99 0.36 -4.78 -14.67
N GLY A 100 0.45 -4.69 -15.99
CA GLY A 100 1.20 -3.68 -16.72
C GLY A 100 0.95 -3.78 -18.23
N ALA A 101 1.54 -2.85 -18.98
CA ALA A 101 1.41 -2.79 -20.44
C ALA A 101 2.19 -3.88 -21.20
N PHE A 102 3.01 -4.66 -20.49
CA PHE A 102 3.83 -5.74 -21.03
C PHE A 102 3.58 -7.01 -20.24
N GLU A 103 3.83 -8.16 -20.85
CA GLU A 103 3.76 -9.45 -20.18
C GLU A 103 4.65 -9.44 -18.93
N TRP A 104 4.06 -9.84 -17.81
CA TRP A 104 4.71 -9.81 -16.51
C TRP A 104 4.60 -11.20 -15.86
N PRO A 105 5.63 -12.05 -15.95
CA PRO A 105 5.63 -13.37 -15.31
C PRO A 105 5.91 -13.26 -13.80
N LEU A 106 4.91 -12.77 -13.06
CA LEU A 106 5.02 -12.47 -11.63
C LEU A 106 5.03 -13.74 -10.77
N LYS A 107 6.03 -13.90 -9.92
CA LYS A 107 6.09 -15.01 -8.94
C LYS A 107 5.50 -14.60 -7.59
N ALA A 108 5.01 -15.57 -6.83
CA ALA A 108 4.39 -15.34 -5.51
C ALA A 108 5.31 -14.59 -4.52
N GLN A 109 6.61 -14.91 -4.50
CA GLN A 109 7.59 -14.22 -3.64
C GLN A 109 7.76 -12.73 -4.04
N GLU A 110 7.77 -12.43 -5.33
CA GLU A 110 7.88 -11.06 -5.85
C GLU A 110 6.61 -10.27 -5.54
N ALA A 111 5.43 -10.88 -5.74
CA ALA A 111 4.14 -10.30 -5.36
C ALA A 111 4.10 -9.97 -3.86
N ALA A 112 4.56 -10.89 -3.00
CA ALA A 112 4.62 -10.67 -1.56
C ALA A 112 5.55 -9.49 -1.19
N ALA A 113 6.72 -9.38 -1.84
CA ALA A 113 7.65 -8.28 -1.62
C ALA A 113 7.07 -6.93 -2.06
N LEU A 114 6.42 -6.90 -3.23
CA LEU A 114 5.78 -5.70 -3.75
C LEU A 114 4.59 -5.27 -2.87
N LEU A 115 3.80 -6.21 -2.33
CA LEU A 115 2.66 -5.91 -1.46
C LEU A 115 3.14 -5.35 -0.12
N ARG A 116 4.23 -5.92 0.41
CA ARG A 116 4.94 -5.37 1.57
C ARG A 116 5.38 -3.94 1.31
N GLY A 117 6.00 -3.67 0.15
CA GLY A 117 6.42 -2.33 -0.25
C GLY A 117 5.25 -1.35 -0.37
N HIS A 118 4.12 -1.79 -0.93
CA HIS A 118 2.91 -0.98 -1.04
C HIS A 118 2.40 -0.50 0.33
N TRP A 119 2.34 -1.39 1.33
CA TRP A 119 1.99 -0.98 2.70
C TRP A 119 3.00 -0.04 3.35
N SER A 120 4.30 -0.16 3.02
CA SER A 120 5.30 0.80 3.52
C SER A 120 5.05 2.20 2.95
N ILE A 121 4.62 2.32 1.70
CA ILE A 121 4.22 3.60 1.10
C ILE A 121 2.98 4.14 1.79
N GLU A 122 1.98 3.29 2.03
CA GLU A 122 0.73 3.71 2.67
C GLU A 122 0.94 4.20 4.11
N ASN A 123 1.70 3.46 4.92
CA ASN A 123 2.04 3.87 6.28
C ASN A 123 2.99 5.08 6.30
N GLY A 124 3.92 5.15 5.36
CA GLY A 124 4.94 6.20 5.35
C GLY A 124 4.40 7.53 4.84
N VAL A 125 3.57 7.53 3.78
CA VAL A 125 3.16 8.73 3.06
C VAL A 125 1.71 9.07 3.38
N PHE A 126 0.76 8.16 3.12
CA PHE A 126 -0.67 8.47 3.27
C PHE A 126 -1.03 8.71 4.74
N TYR A 127 -0.68 7.80 5.65
CA TYR A 127 -0.96 8.00 7.07
C TYR A 127 -0.36 9.30 7.64
N VAL A 128 0.88 9.63 7.26
CA VAL A 128 1.52 10.87 7.73
C VAL A 128 0.83 12.09 7.12
N ARG A 129 0.38 12.02 5.88
CA ARG A 129 -0.36 13.09 5.21
C ARG A 129 -1.73 13.32 5.87
N ASP A 130 -2.45 12.25 6.15
CA ASP A 130 -3.80 12.31 6.74
C ASP A 130 -3.72 12.82 8.18
N VAL A 131 -2.83 12.25 9.00
CA VAL A 131 -2.76 12.55 10.44
C VAL A 131 -1.84 13.73 10.78
N THR A 132 -0.68 13.84 10.13
CA THR A 132 0.31 14.89 10.46
C THR A 132 0.13 16.14 9.60
N MET A 133 -0.50 16.02 8.43
CA MET A 133 -0.80 17.16 7.55
C MET A 133 -2.28 17.51 7.45
N ASP A 134 -3.11 16.81 8.23
CA ASP A 134 -4.54 17.09 8.46
C ASP A 134 -5.33 17.19 7.15
N GLU A 135 -4.96 16.32 6.20
CA GLU A 135 -5.51 16.41 4.84
C GLU A 135 -7.02 16.15 4.80
N ASP A 136 -7.50 15.20 5.61
CA ASP A 136 -8.91 14.82 5.65
C ASP A 136 -9.84 15.98 6.03
N ARG A 137 -9.33 17.04 6.66
CA ARG A 137 -10.12 18.22 7.01
C ARG A 137 -10.31 19.19 5.85
N LEU A 138 -9.59 19.04 4.76
CA LEU A 138 -9.58 19.98 3.64
C LEU A 138 -10.46 19.48 2.48
N HIS A 139 -11.54 20.21 2.22
CA HIS A 139 -12.58 19.81 1.26
C HIS A 139 -12.26 20.21 -0.21
N GLY A 140 -10.99 20.43 -0.56
CA GLY A 140 -10.56 21.00 -1.82
C GLY A 140 -10.32 19.99 -2.95
N ARG A 141 -11.36 19.30 -3.45
CA ARG A 141 -11.20 18.26 -4.51
C ARG A 141 -10.50 18.77 -5.78
N LYS A 142 -10.75 20.02 -6.20
CA LYS A 142 -10.15 20.62 -7.40
C LYS A 142 -8.65 20.94 -7.26
N ILE A 143 -8.15 21.11 -6.04
CA ILE A 143 -6.75 21.47 -5.76
C ILE A 143 -5.97 20.30 -5.11
N ALA A 144 -6.63 19.15 -4.95
CA ALA A 144 -6.10 17.99 -4.22
C ALA A 144 -4.77 17.50 -4.80
N ALA A 145 -4.64 17.43 -6.13
CA ALA A 145 -3.41 17.00 -6.79
C ALA A 145 -2.23 17.95 -6.50
N GLY A 146 -2.44 19.26 -6.63
CA GLY A 146 -1.41 20.26 -6.34
C GLY A 146 -0.99 20.25 -4.87
N LEU A 147 -1.96 20.17 -3.96
CA LEU A 147 -1.68 20.07 -2.53
C LEU A 147 -0.94 18.78 -2.16
N SER A 148 -1.32 17.65 -2.77
CA SER A 148 -0.60 16.38 -2.59
C SER A 148 0.86 16.50 -3.03
N GLY A 149 1.13 17.19 -4.15
CA GLY A 149 2.48 17.44 -4.64
C GLY A 149 3.31 18.23 -3.62
N ILE A 150 2.78 19.35 -3.12
CA ILE A 150 3.45 20.20 -2.11
C ILE A 150 3.74 19.39 -0.83
N ARG A 151 2.76 18.61 -0.36
CA ARG A 151 2.92 17.77 0.84
C ARG A 151 3.99 16.70 0.66
N ASN A 152 4.03 16.05 -0.51
CA ASN A 152 5.06 15.06 -0.82
C ASN A 152 6.46 15.69 -0.84
N THR A 153 6.60 16.90 -1.40
CA THR A 153 7.85 17.65 -1.37
C THR A 153 8.27 17.97 0.07
N ALA A 154 7.35 18.52 0.88
CA ALA A 154 7.62 18.83 2.28
C ALA A 154 8.01 17.58 3.09
N LEU A 155 7.30 16.46 2.92
CA LEU A 155 7.64 15.16 3.53
C LEU A 155 9.04 14.69 3.14
N THR A 156 9.39 14.82 1.87
CA THR A 156 10.71 14.43 1.36
C THR A 156 11.81 15.28 1.99
N LEU A 157 11.64 16.60 2.06
CA LEU A 157 12.58 17.50 2.71
C LEU A 157 12.73 17.17 4.21
N LEU A 158 11.62 17.00 4.93
CA LEU A 158 11.65 16.66 6.36
C LEU A 158 12.39 15.35 6.64
N ARG A 159 12.25 14.35 5.75
CA ARG A 159 12.98 13.08 5.87
C ARG A 159 14.48 13.24 5.61
N ARG A 160 14.85 13.97 4.56
CA ARG A 160 16.26 14.15 4.18
C ARG A 160 17.05 14.93 5.23
N LEU A 161 16.43 15.95 5.83
CA LEU A 161 17.11 16.79 6.81
C LEU A 161 17.38 16.10 8.16
N GLY A 162 16.67 15.00 8.46
CA GLY A 162 16.91 14.22 9.68
C GLY A 162 16.75 15.00 10.99
N LEU A 163 16.05 16.15 10.99
CA LEU A 163 15.94 17.05 12.16
C LEU A 163 15.28 16.40 13.38
N ALA A 164 14.55 15.31 13.18
CA ALA A 164 13.97 14.49 14.23
C ALA A 164 13.79 13.05 13.74
N PRO A 165 13.73 12.06 14.65
CA PRO A 165 13.44 10.67 14.32
C PRO A 165 12.02 10.46 13.79
N TYR A 166 11.09 11.38 14.05
CA TYR A 166 9.68 11.28 13.65
C TYR A 166 9.18 12.53 12.93
N ILE A 167 8.36 12.35 11.88
CA ILE A 167 7.86 13.45 11.03
C ILE A 167 7.04 14.50 11.79
N PRO A 168 6.13 14.17 12.73
CA PRO A 168 5.41 15.19 13.49
C PRO A 168 6.33 16.12 14.27
N GLU A 169 7.43 15.60 14.80
CA GLU A 169 8.43 16.38 15.53
C GLU A 169 9.27 17.24 14.58
N ALA A 170 9.74 16.66 13.46
CA ALA A 170 10.47 17.41 12.43
C ALA A 170 9.64 18.59 11.91
N ARG A 171 8.34 18.37 11.65
CA ARG A 171 7.40 19.41 11.24
C ARG A 171 7.29 20.53 12.28
N ARG A 172 7.13 20.20 13.57
CA ARG A 172 7.06 21.20 14.64
C ARG A 172 8.36 22.01 14.75
N LYS A 173 9.51 21.37 14.61
CA LYS A 173 10.83 22.03 14.60
C LYS A 173 10.95 23.03 13.46
N VAL A 174 10.65 22.62 12.22
CA VAL A 174 10.70 23.53 11.06
C VAL A 174 9.69 24.67 11.20
N ALA A 175 8.48 24.41 11.70
CA ALA A 175 7.48 25.44 11.94
C ALA A 175 7.92 26.47 13.01
N ALA A 176 8.72 26.04 13.99
CA ALA A 176 9.29 26.90 15.02
C ALA A 176 10.58 27.63 14.57
N MET A 177 11.14 27.27 13.40
CA MET A 177 12.36 27.85 12.84
C MET A 177 12.08 28.36 11.42
N PRO A 178 11.40 29.51 11.27
CA PRO A 178 10.99 30.03 9.97
C PRO A 178 12.18 30.26 9.03
N ASP A 179 13.34 30.66 9.55
CA ASP A 179 14.56 30.84 8.76
C ASP A 179 15.06 29.52 8.15
N CYS A 180 15.02 28.42 8.91
CA CYS A 180 15.31 27.09 8.38
C CYS A 180 14.28 26.69 7.34
N GLY A 181 12.98 26.90 7.61
CA GLY A 181 11.91 26.60 6.64
C GLY A 181 12.07 27.33 5.31
N LEU A 182 12.39 28.62 5.35
CA LEU A 182 12.66 29.45 4.17
C LEU A 182 13.93 29.03 3.44
N HIS A 183 15.01 28.77 4.19
CA HIS A 183 16.27 28.30 3.61
C HIS A 183 16.06 27.03 2.77
N LEU A 184 15.28 26.07 3.29
CA LEU A 184 14.96 24.81 2.59
C LEU A 184 14.21 24.99 1.28
N LEU A 185 13.44 26.07 1.12
CA LEU A 185 12.74 26.39 -0.14
C LEU A 185 13.68 27.01 -1.18
N THR A 186 14.81 27.56 -0.73
CA THR A 186 15.78 28.28 -1.57
C THR A 186 17.05 27.47 -1.86
N MET A 187 17.25 26.34 -1.18
CA MET A 187 18.41 25.46 -1.41
C MET A 187 18.25 24.64 -2.70
N PRO A 188 19.33 24.41 -3.46
CA PRO A 188 19.32 23.47 -4.57
C PRO A 188 19.02 22.05 -4.07
N LEU A 189 18.04 21.38 -4.68
CA LEU A 189 17.64 20.01 -4.32
C LEU A 189 18.75 18.95 -4.48
N LEU A 190 19.83 19.30 -5.16
CA LEU A 190 21.02 18.44 -5.38
C LEU A 190 22.00 18.47 -4.20
N ASP A 191 21.88 19.44 -3.28
CA ASP A 191 22.75 19.60 -2.12
C ASP A 191 22.16 18.95 -0.84
N LEU A 192 21.14 18.10 -1.01
CA LEU A 192 20.37 17.40 0.05
C LEU A 192 20.52 15.89 0.03
#